data_AF-A0A7D5PFX3-F1
#
_entry.id   AF-A0A7D5PFX3-F1
#
_cell.length_a   1.000
_cell.length_b   1.000
_cell.length_c   1.000
_cell.angle_alpha   90.00
_cell.angle_beta   90.00
_cell.angle_gamma   90.00
#
_symmetry.space_group_name_H-M   'P 1'
#
loop_
_entity.id
_entity.type
_entity.pdbx_description
1 polymer ?
#
loop_
_entity_poly.entity_id
_entity_poly.type
_entity_poly.pdbx_seq_one_letter_code
_entity_poly.pdbx_strand_id
1 'polypeptide(L)'
;MLPESVPVEGARLAGAAVGVLLIVYWLIERLRGEGHDPVLRMSSSSDTGSASFLVSGTAAVVVVAAIVAVLLLGVGTAAPLVSNPAPVLAFLALLAFAHWVYEKEESET
;
A
#
# COMPACT_ATOMS: atom_id res chain seq x y z
N MET A 1 -19.52 -21.80 20.04
CA MET A 1 -19.58 -21.61 18.57
C MET A 1 -18.49 -20.62 18.23
N LEU A 2 -17.40 -21.10 17.61
CA LEU A 2 -16.39 -20.18 17.07
C LEU A 2 -17.03 -19.47 15.87
N PRO A 3 -16.87 -18.14 15.72
CA PRO A 3 -17.41 -17.44 14.57
C PRO A 3 -16.86 -18.08 13.29
N GLU A 4 -17.72 -18.23 12.27
CA GLU A 4 -17.31 -18.65 10.93
C GLU A 4 -16.02 -17.91 10.57
N SER A 5 -14.95 -18.67 10.37
CA SER A 5 -13.66 -18.13 9.96
C SER A 5 -13.89 -17.24 8.75
N VAL A 6 -13.55 -15.94 8.86
CA VAL A 6 -13.61 -15.02 7.73
C VAL A 6 -12.92 -15.70 6.55
N PRO A 7 -13.60 -15.89 5.40
CA PRO A 7 -12.98 -16.51 4.24
C PRO A 7 -11.67 -15.77 3.94
N VAL A 8 -10.57 -16.50 3.78
CA VAL A 8 -9.23 -15.92 3.56
C VAL A 8 -9.25 -14.92 2.39
N GLU A 9 -10.08 -15.18 1.39
CA GLU A 9 -10.36 -14.29 0.26
C GLU A 9 -10.98 -12.96 0.69
N GLY A 10 -11.96 -12.98 1.59
CA GLY A 10 -12.60 -11.78 2.13
C GLY A 10 -11.62 -10.92 2.94
N ALA A 11 -10.75 -11.54 3.74
CA ALA A 11 -9.71 -10.83 4.47
C ALA A 11 -8.68 -10.18 3.54
N ARG A 12 -8.26 -10.89 2.48
CA ARG A 12 -7.35 -10.35 1.46
C ARG A 12 -7.96 -9.19 0.70
N LEU A 13 -9.23 -9.30 0.31
CA LEU A 13 -9.96 -8.24 -0.39
C LEU A 13 -10.10 -7.00 0.50
N ALA A 14 -10.47 -7.19 1.78
CA ALA A 14 -10.56 -6.11 2.75
C ALA A 14 -9.21 -5.41 2.94
N GLY A 15 -8.12 -6.18 3.09
CA GLY A 15 -6.76 -5.64 3.19
C GLY A 15 -6.35 -4.86 1.94
N ALA A 16 -6.66 -5.37 0.75
CA ALA A 16 -6.39 -4.68 -0.51
C ALA A 16 -7.17 -3.37 -0.62
N ALA A 17 -8.46 -3.39 -0.27
CA ALA A 17 -9.31 -2.19 -0.27
C ALA A 17 -8.78 -1.13 0.70
N VAL A 18 -8.40 -1.52 1.91
CA VAL A 18 -7.79 -0.61 2.90
C VAL A 18 -6.48 -0.03 2.36
N GLY A 19 -5.62 -0.85 1.73
CA GLY A 19 -4.38 -0.38 1.14
C GLY A 19 -4.59 0.65 0.03
N VAL A 20 -5.57 0.43 -0.86
CA VAL A 20 -5.93 1.40 -1.89
C VAL A 20 -6.47 2.70 -1.28
N LEU A 21 -7.38 2.59 -0.30
CA LEU A 21 -7.94 3.76 0.39
C LEU A 21 -6.87 4.57 1.09
N LEU A 22 -5.85 3.93 1.68
CA LEU A 22 -4.72 4.60 2.30
C LEU A 22 -3.88 5.38 1.28
N ILE A 23 -3.58 4.79 0.11
CA ILE A 23 -2.83 5.47 -0.96
C ILE A 23 -3.61 6.70 -1.47
N VAL A 24 -4.92 6.53 -1.67
CA VAL A 24 -5.81 7.62 -2.12
C VAL A 24 -5.93 8.70 -1.06
N TYR A 25 -6.05 8.33 0.21
CA TYR A 25 -6.07 9.26 1.33
C TYR A 25 -4.81 10.14 1.34
N TRP A 26 -3.62 9.53 1.24
CA TRP A 26 -2.38 10.30 1.18
C TRP A 26 -2.31 11.22 -0.03
N LEU A 27 -2.83 10.79 -1.19
CA LEU A 27 -2.88 11.64 -2.38
C LEU A 27 -3.78 12.86 -2.12
N ILE A 28 -4.94 12.66 -1.49
CA ILE A 28 -5.88 13.74 -1.17
C ILE A 28 -5.29 14.72 -0.16
N GLU A 29 -4.64 14.24 0.90
CA GLU A 29 -3.97 15.09 1.90
C GLU A 29 -2.92 15.99 1.24
N ARG A 30 -2.13 15.41 0.33
CA ARG A 30 -1.12 16.14 -0.44
C ARG A 30 -1.75 17.17 -1.37
N LEU A 31 -2.81 16.81 -2.09
CA LEU A 31 -3.58 17.71 -2.95
C LEU A 31 -4.20 18.91 -2.21
N ARG A 32 -4.57 18.72 -0.94
CA ARG A 32 -5.14 19.78 -0.08
C ARG A 32 -4.09 20.70 0.52
N GLY A 33 -2.80 20.39 0.35
CA GLY A 33 -1.71 21.10 1.00
C GLY A 33 -1.62 20.82 2.51
N GLU A 34 -2.29 19.75 2.99
CA GLU A 34 -2.27 19.35 4.40
C GLU A 34 -1.04 18.47 4.73
N GLY A 35 -0.24 18.11 3.72
CA GLY A 35 1.21 17.85 3.87
C GLY A 35 1.61 16.66 4.72
N HIS A 36 0.70 15.73 5.04
CA HIS A 36 1.10 14.48 5.68
C HIS A 36 1.77 13.57 4.66
N ASP A 37 3.09 13.56 4.68
CA ASP A 37 3.88 12.64 3.86
C ASP A 37 3.49 11.18 4.14
N PRO A 38 3.37 10.36 3.09
CA PRO A 38 3.29 8.92 3.27
C PRO A 38 4.51 8.46 4.07
N VAL A 39 4.31 7.86 5.24
CA VAL A 39 5.39 7.32 6.07
C VAL A 39 5.01 5.94 6.54
N LEU A 40 5.92 4.99 6.30
CA LEU A 40 5.88 3.65 6.87
C LEU A 40 7.04 3.51 7.84
N ARG A 41 6.71 3.24 9.11
CA ARG A 41 7.68 2.96 10.15
C ARG A 41 7.48 1.53 10.65
N MET A 42 8.50 0.71 10.49
CA MET A 42 8.57 -0.62 11.08
C MET A 42 9.66 -0.62 12.14
N SER A 43 9.33 -1.03 13.35
CA SER A 43 10.30 -1.25 14.43
C SER A 43 10.13 -2.67 14.94
N SER A 44 11.20 -3.46 14.88
CA SER A 44 11.28 -4.79 15.49
C SER A 44 12.36 -4.76 16.57
N SER A 45 12.02 -5.24 17.76
CA SER A 45 12.97 -5.42 18.86
C SER A 45 13.00 -6.90 19.26
N SER A 46 14.18 -7.47 19.31
CA SER A 46 14.44 -8.82 19.82
C SER A 46 15.47 -8.77 20.94
N ASP A 47 15.59 -9.86 21.72
CA ASP A 47 16.55 -9.98 22.82
C ASP A 47 18.03 -9.83 22.37
N THR A 48 18.29 -9.86 21.06
CA THR A 48 19.64 -9.70 20.45
C THR A 48 19.84 -8.37 19.72
N GLY A 49 18.85 -7.48 19.69
CA GLY A 49 18.97 -6.15 19.07
C GLY A 49 17.67 -5.59 18.50
N SER A 50 17.67 -4.30 18.17
CA SER A 50 16.55 -3.61 17.52
C SER A 50 16.90 -3.23 16.08
N ALA A 51 15.92 -3.37 15.18
CA ALA A 51 15.96 -2.91 13.82
C ALA A 51 14.77 -1.99 13.56
N SER A 52 15.04 -0.79 13.04
CA SER A 52 13.99 0.14 12.61
C SER A 52 14.18 0.50 11.14
N PHE A 53 13.10 0.44 10.38
CA PHE A 53 13.04 0.83 8.98
C PHE A 53 12.01 1.95 8.82
N LEU A 54 12.41 3.00 8.10
CA LEU A 54 11.55 4.12 7.77
C LEU A 54 11.60 4.33 6.26
N VAL A 55 10.44 4.34 5.62
CA VAL A 55 10.27 4.71 4.22
C VAL A 55 9.26 5.83 4.16
N SER A 56 9.55 6.86 3.36
CA SER A 56 8.69 8.03 3.21
C SER A 56 8.40 8.34 1.74
N GLY A 57 7.44 9.24 1.51
CA GLY A 57 7.10 9.77 0.19
C GLY A 57 6.59 8.69 -0.76
N THR A 58 6.94 8.81 -2.03
CA THR A 58 6.54 7.86 -3.09
C THR A 58 7.01 6.44 -2.80
N ALA A 59 8.16 6.26 -2.14
CA ALA A 59 8.64 4.93 -1.81
C ALA A 59 7.69 4.19 -0.85
N ALA A 60 7.07 4.89 0.11
CA ALA A 60 6.08 4.31 1.00
C ALA A 60 4.81 3.91 0.23
N VAL A 61 4.38 4.75 -0.73
CA VAL A 61 3.24 4.46 -1.62
C VAL A 61 3.49 3.21 -2.45
N VAL A 62 4.69 3.07 -3.03
CA VAL A 62 5.09 1.90 -3.83
C VAL A 62 5.06 0.63 -2.99
N VAL A 63 5.51 0.68 -1.73
CA VAL A 63 5.44 -0.47 -0.81
C VAL A 63 4.00 -0.89 -0.56
N VAL A 64 3.09 0.04 -0.24
CA VAL A 64 1.67 -0.28 -0.03
C VAL A 64 1.05 -0.82 -1.33
N ALA A 65 1.34 -0.22 -2.48
CA ALA A 65 0.85 -0.69 -3.77
C ALA A 65 1.31 -2.12 -4.08
N ALA A 66 2.56 -2.46 -3.77
CA ALA A 66 3.08 -3.81 -3.92
C ALA A 66 2.36 -4.81 -3.00
N ILE A 67 2.06 -4.43 -1.75
CA ILE A 67 1.27 -5.26 -0.82
C ILE A 67 -0.13 -5.50 -1.38
N VAL A 68 -0.80 -4.46 -1.90
CA VAL A 68 -2.12 -4.58 -2.55
C VAL A 68 -2.05 -5.54 -3.74
N ALA A 69 -1.03 -5.41 -4.59
CA ALA A 69 -0.83 -6.32 -5.72
C ALA A 69 -0.66 -7.77 -5.25
N VAL A 70 0.14 -8.03 -4.22
CA VAL A 70 0.31 -9.37 -3.63
C VAL A 70 -1.02 -9.93 -3.11
N LEU A 71 -1.81 -9.10 -2.42
CA LEU A 71 -3.11 -9.52 -1.88
C LEU A 71 -4.10 -9.92 -2.98
N LEU A 72 -4.13 -9.18 -4.09
CA LEU A 72 -5.09 -9.39 -5.19
C LEU A 72 -4.64 -10.46 -6.19
N LEU A 73 -3.36 -10.45 -6.55
CA LEU A 73 -2.80 -11.36 -7.57
C LEU A 73 -2.42 -12.72 -7.00
N GLY A 74 -2.31 -12.83 -5.68
CA GLY A 74 -1.90 -14.05 -5.01
C GLY A 74 -0.39 -14.27 -5.12
N VAL A 75 0.18 -14.91 -4.10
CA VAL A 75 1.59 -15.32 -4.06
C VAL A 75 1.68 -16.70 -3.40
N GLY A 76 2.59 -17.54 -3.88
CA GLY A 76 2.79 -18.89 -3.37
C GLY A 76 1.63 -19.82 -3.72
N THR A 77 0.92 -20.33 -2.71
CA THR A 77 -0.20 -21.27 -2.87
C THR A 77 -1.57 -20.61 -2.96
N ALA A 78 -1.65 -19.28 -2.80
CA ALA A 78 -2.91 -18.55 -2.83
C ALA A 78 -3.37 -18.28 -4.28
N ALA A 79 -4.61 -18.64 -4.60
CA ALA A 79 -5.20 -18.34 -5.90
C ALA A 79 -5.36 -16.81 -6.11
N PRO A 80 -5.26 -16.33 -7.36
CA PRO A 80 -5.54 -14.95 -7.70
C PRO A 80 -7.02 -14.63 -7.47
N LEU A 81 -7.30 -13.46 -6.88
CA LEU A 81 -8.68 -12.94 -6.75
C LEU A 81 -9.16 -12.24 -8.02
N VAL A 82 -8.22 -11.87 -8.90
CA VAL A 82 -8.49 -11.14 -10.15
C VAL A 82 -7.94 -11.95 -11.31
N SER A 83 -8.78 -12.26 -12.29
CA SER A 83 -8.42 -13.10 -13.44
C SER A 83 -7.46 -12.41 -14.41
N ASN A 84 -7.54 -11.08 -14.53
CA ASN A 84 -6.63 -10.27 -15.34
C ASN A 84 -5.88 -9.26 -14.44
N PRO A 85 -4.56 -9.38 -14.30
CA PRO A 85 -3.77 -8.47 -13.45
C PRO A 85 -3.56 -7.08 -14.07
N ALA A 86 -3.66 -6.95 -15.39
CA ALA A 86 -3.24 -5.74 -16.09
C ALA A 86 -3.98 -4.45 -15.62
N PRO A 87 -5.31 -4.45 -15.45
CA PRO A 87 -6.02 -3.26 -14.97
C PRO A 87 -5.61 -2.86 -13.54
N VAL A 88 -5.37 -3.83 -12.66
CA VAL A 88 -4.97 -3.60 -11.27
C VAL A 88 -3.57 -2.98 -11.24
N LEU A 89 -2.62 -3.57 -11.96
CA LEU A 89 -1.25 -3.06 -12.02
C LEU A 89 -1.18 -1.67 -12.65
N ALA A 90 -1.93 -1.44 -13.72
CA ALA A 90 -2.01 -0.12 -14.35
C ALA A 90 -2.58 0.94 -13.39
N PHE A 91 -3.65 0.61 -12.67
CA PHE A 91 -4.25 1.50 -11.67
C PHE A 91 -3.28 1.83 -10.53
N LEU A 92 -2.60 0.82 -9.97
CA LEU A 92 -1.62 1.02 -8.90
C LEU A 92 -0.40 1.83 -9.38
N ALA A 93 0.07 1.58 -10.60
CA ALA A 93 1.14 2.35 -11.21
C ALA A 93 0.75 3.82 -11.41
N LEU A 94 -0.49 4.09 -11.83
CA LEU A 94 -1.01 5.44 -11.98
C LEU A 94 -1.04 6.19 -10.64
N LEU A 95 -1.46 5.53 -9.55
CA LEU A 95 -1.46 6.14 -8.21
C LEU A 95 -0.04 6.45 -7.72
N ALA A 96 0.90 5.53 -7.91
CA ALA A 96 2.30 5.75 -7.55
C ALA A 96 2.92 6.89 -8.38
N PHE A 97 2.61 6.95 -9.68
CA PHE A 97 3.07 8.02 -10.55
C PHE A 97 2.48 9.38 -10.14
N ALA A 98 1.20 9.45 -9.77
CA ALA A 98 0.59 10.68 -9.27
C ALA A 98 1.32 11.20 -8.02
N HIS A 99 1.61 10.33 -7.05
CA HIS A 99 2.41 10.69 -5.88
C HIS A 99 3.81 11.19 -6.25
N TRP A 100 4.48 10.53 -7.19
CA TRP A 100 5.80 10.95 -7.65
C TRP A 100 5.80 12.34 -8.29
N VAL A 101 4.79 12.65 -9.11
CA VAL A 101 4.67 13.97 -9.76
C VAL A 101 4.52 15.07 -8.70
N TYR A 102 3.64 14.88 -7.71
CA TYR A 102 3.45 15.88 -6.65
C TYR A 102 4.69 16.02 -5.75
N GLU A 103 5.35 14.92 -5.41
CA GLU A 103 6.60 14.98 -4.64
C GLU A 103 7.70 15.73 -5.41
N LYS A 104 7.78 15.54 -6.73
CA LYS A 104 8.71 16.27 -7.58
C LYS A 104 8.40 17.77 -7.61
N GLU A 105 7.12 18.14 -7.76
CA GLU A 105 6.68 19.54 -7.76
C GLU A 105 7.03 20.25 -6.44
N GLU A 106 6.78 19.60 -5.30
CA GLU A 106 7.13 20.14 -3.98
C GLU A 106 8.64 20.31 -3.77
N SER A 107 9.45 19.43 -4.35
CA SER A 107 10.92 19.52 -4.25
C SER A 107 11.53 20.66 -5.07
N GLU A 108 10.81 21.16 -6.07
CA GLU A 108 11.26 22.19 -7.00
C GLU A 108 10.78 23.61 -6.63
N THR A 109 9.88 23.73 -5.65
CA THR A 109 9.38 25.00 -5.06
C THR A 109 10.09 25.39 -3.78
#